data_AF-A0A964JQ26-F1
#
_entry.id   AF-A0A964JQ26-F1
#
_cell.length_a   1.000
_cell.length_b   1.000
_cell.length_c   1.000
_cell.angle_alpha   90.00
_cell.angle_beta   90.00
_cell.angle_gamma   90.00
#
_symmetry.space_group_name_H-M   'P 1'
#
loop_
_entity.id
_entity.type
_entity.pdbx_description
1 polymer ?
#
loop_
_entity_poly.entity_id
_entity_poly.type
_entity_poly.pdbx_seq_one_letter_code
_entity_poly.pdbx_strand_id
1 'polypeptide(L)'
;MTLIGEPSETQPVPTSVKRRPDEAAWRQLRDLLERRAVSADVALSPMDSAALLLECGEIEATELGYNEAAQRFYQAALEADPSELTAYLSLRDAAVLTDDAALAVDLFERVGPFLPSLRPQADVCDAAELLSTFLLLFVFRWRDTVRAQHAADLLMTLSVSPALPAGERFEIRALLELLKPLFESPSAYRLALEARLRLTPDAETRTLLGVHILDTPAPGVSQNDEADHARELKRDHAREQELDRARELLEEVADQVPLAAFVLVERAAMEGRYAALAVGLERLARLYPPEIAASIVYLAAELHEWFLGDENRAAQLRLQARSGTL
;
A
#
# COMPACT_ATOMS: atom_id res chain seq x y z
N MET A 1 -20.27 40.10 -57.15
CA MET A 1 -20.78 38.71 -57.10
C MET A 1 -20.01 38.01 -56.01
N THR A 2 -20.57 37.97 -54.80
CA THR A 2 -19.94 37.41 -53.61
C THR A 2 -20.82 36.24 -53.18
N LEU A 3 -20.34 35.01 -53.38
CA LEU A 3 -21.05 33.80 -52.96
C LEU A 3 -20.64 33.51 -51.52
N ILE A 4 -21.58 33.76 -50.60
CA ILE A 4 -21.51 33.37 -49.20
C ILE A 4 -21.86 31.88 -49.15
N GLY A 5 -20.88 31.03 -48.86
CA GLY A 5 -21.08 29.59 -48.64
C GLY A 5 -21.58 29.35 -47.21
N GLU A 6 -22.72 28.68 -47.09
CA GLU A 6 -23.30 28.30 -45.81
C GLU A 6 -22.47 27.21 -45.10
N PRO A 7 -22.31 27.28 -43.77
CA PRO A 7 -21.62 26.25 -43.00
C PRO A 7 -22.46 24.97 -42.94
N SER A 8 -21.91 23.89 -43.50
CA SER A 8 -22.47 22.54 -43.48
C SER A 8 -22.69 22.07 -42.03
N GLU A 9 -23.95 21.84 -41.65
CA GLU A 9 -24.33 21.19 -40.39
C GLU A 9 -23.64 19.81 -40.32
N THR A 10 -22.70 19.68 -39.39
CA THR A 10 -22.04 18.42 -39.07
C THR A 10 -23.03 17.58 -38.27
N GLN A 11 -23.61 16.56 -38.91
CA GLN A 11 -24.43 15.59 -38.21
C GLN A 11 -23.59 14.88 -37.13
N PRO A 12 -24.11 14.74 -35.89
CA PRO A 12 -23.40 14.03 -34.84
C PRO A 12 -23.19 12.58 -35.25
N VAL A 13 -21.93 12.14 -35.30
CA VAL A 13 -21.58 10.75 -35.51
C VAL A 13 -22.24 9.94 -34.37
N PRO A 14 -23.11 8.96 -34.67
CA PRO A 14 -23.69 8.14 -33.63
C PRO A 14 -22.55 7.41 -32.93
N THR A 15 -22.28 7.79 -31.68
CA THR A 15 -21.40 7.03 -30.80
C THR A 15 -21.97 5.63 -30.70
N SER A 16 -21.27 4.67 -31.28
CA SER A 16 -21.63 3.26 -31.17
C SER A 16 -21.62 2.91 -29.68
N VAL A 17 -22.82 2.78 -29.10
CA VAL A 17 -22.98 2.26 -27.75
C VAL A 17 -22.40 0.84 -27.79
N LYS A 18 -21.17 0.70 -27.29
CA LYS A 18 -20.49 -0.59 -27.12
C LYS A 18 -21.37 -1.36 -26.14
N ARG A 19 -22.28 -2.19 -26.67
CA ARG A 19 -23.15 -3.02 -25.83
C ARG A 19 -22.23 -3.90 -25.02
N ARG A 20 -22.22 -3.70 -23.71
CA ARG A 20 -21.56 -4.62 -22.79
C ARG A 20 -22.10 -6.03 -23.09
N PRO A 21 -21.24 -7.05 -23.18
CA PRO A 21 -21.69 -8.42 -23.30
C PRO A 21 -22.70 -8.73 -22.18
N ASP A 22 -23.69 -9.56 -22.49
CA ASP A 22 -24.64 -10.04 -21.49
C ASP A 22 -23.88 -10.87 -20.44
N GLU A 23 -24.25 -10.73 -19.17
CA GLU A 23 -23.70 -11.48 -18.02
C GLU A 23 -23.71 -13.00 -18.29
N ALA A 24 -24.73 -13.47 -19.02
CA ALA A 24 -24.83 -14.85 -19.48
C ALA A 24 -23.68 -15.30 -20.40
N ALA A 25 -23.19 -14.41 -21.28
CA ALA A 25 -22.08 -14.71 -22.18
C ALA A 25 -20.75 -14.85 -21.42
N TRP A 26 -20.52 -14.00 -20.43
CA TRP A 26 -19.32 -14.07 -19.59
C TRP A 26 -19.29 -15.34 -18.74
N ARG A 27 -20.42 -15.73 -18.14
CA ARG A 27 -20.53 -17.01 -17.44
C ARG A 27 -20.25 -18.20 -18.37
N GLN A 28 -20.81 -18.19 -19.58
CA GLN A 28 -20.57 -19.26 -20.55
C GLN A 28 -19.09 -19.37 -20.95
N LEU A 29 -18.41 -18.23 -21.13
CA LEU A 29 -16.97 -18.20 -21.42
C LEU A 29 -16.17 -18.78 -20.24
N ARG A 30 -16.41 -18.29 -19.02
CA ARG A 30 -15.78 -18.79 -17.79
C ARG A 30 -15.94 -20.30 -17.66
N ASP A 31 -17.17 -20.82 -17.81
CA ASP A 31 -17.45 -22.26 -17.70
C ASP A 31 -16.71 -23.09 -18.77
N LEU A 32 -16.47 -22.51 -19.96
CA LEU A 32 -15.71 -23.17 -21.02
C LEU A 32 -14.22 -23.21 -20.68
N LEU A 33 -13.66 -22.08 -20.21
CA LEU A 33 -12.26 -21.96 -19.80
C LEU A 33 -11.93 -22.88 -18.63
N GLU A 34 -12.76 -22.86 -17.57
CA GLU A 34 -12.60 -23.72 -16.40
C GLU A 34 -12.61 -25.19 -16.79
N ARG A 35 -13.62 -25.64 -17.56
CA ARG A 35 -13.69 -27.02 -18.06
C ARG A 35 -12.45 -27.41 -18.84
N ARG A 36 -11.90 -26.50 -19.65
CA ARG A 36 -10.68 -26.75 -20.40
C ARG A 36 -9.46 -26.85 -19.48
N ALA A 37 -9.37 -26.00 -18.46
CA ALA A 37 -8.26 -25.97 -17.49
C ALA A 37 -8.17 -27.26 -16.66
N VAL A 38 -9.32 -27.87 -16.31
CA VAL A 38 -9.41 -29.07 -15.47
C VAL A 38 -9.66 -30.37 -16.25
N SER A 39 -9.78 -30.31 -17.57
CA SER A 39 -10.10 -31.49 -18.38
C SER A 39 -8.97 -32.51 -18.38
N ALA A 40 -9.27 -33.74 -17.99
CA ALA A 40 -8.34 -34.86 -18.09
C ALA A 40 -8.09 -35.30 -19.55
N ASP A 41 -9.01 -34.98 -20.47
CA ASP A 41 -8.94 -35.43 -21.87
C ASP A 41 -7.90 -34.64 -22.68
N VAL A 42 -7.51 -33.44 -22.21
CA VAL A 42 -6.48 -32.60 -22.82
C VAL A 42 -5.49 -32.24 -21.73
N ALA A 43 -4.42 -33.01 -21.62
CA ALA A 43 -3.33 -32.72 -20.68
C ALA A 43 -2.64 -31.40 -21.06
N LEU A 44 -3.12 -30.29 -20.49
CA LEU A 44 -2.47 -29.00 -20.55
C LEU A 44 -1.19 -29.01 -19.72
N SER A 45 -0.25 -28.14 -20.07
CA SER A 45 0.85 -27.87 -19.16
C SER A 45 0.30 -27.17 -17.88
N PRO A 46 0.97 -27.31 -16.73
CA PRO A 46 0.60 -26.60 -15.51
C PRO A 46 0.42 -25.09 -15.72
N MET A 47 1.35 -24.48 -16.46
CA MET A 47 1.33 -23.05 -16.84
C MET A 47 0.09 -22.70 -17.69
N ASP A 48 -0.26 -23.51 -18.70
CA ASP A 48 -1.44 -23.25 -19.54
C ASP A 48 -2.75 -23.41 -18.74
N SER A 49 -2.79 -24.35 -17.79
CA SER A 49 -3.93 -24.53 -16.89
C SER A 49 -4.07 -23.32 -15.95
N ALA A 50 -2.97 -22.87 -15.34
CA ALA A 50 -2.94 -21.69 -14.49
C ALA A 50 -3.38 -20.42 -15.23
N ALA A 51 -2.92 -20.21 -16.47
CA ALA A 51 -3.33 -19.07 -17.29
C ALA A 51 -4.84 -19.04 -17.57
N LEU A 52 -5.47 -20.19 -17.86
CA LEU A 52 -6.92 -20.27 -18.06
C LEU A 52 -7.70 -20.02 -16.76
N LEU A 53 -7.19 -20.50 -15.63
CA LEU A 53 -7.79 -20.26 -14.31
C LEU A 53 -7.66 -18.79 -13.89
N LEU A 54 -6.53 -18.14 -14.19
CA LEU A 54 -6.33 -16.71 -14.01
C LEU A 54 -7.37 -15.91 -14.81
N GLU A 55 -7.58 -16.24 -16.09
CA GLU A 55 -8.61 -15.61 -16.93
C GLU A 55 -10.02 -15.82 -16.35
N CYS A 56 -10.32 -16.99 -15.79
CA CYS A 56 -11.58 -17.21 -15.07
C CYS A 56 -11.73 -16.27 -13.87
N GLY A 57 -10.66 -16.09 -13.08
CA GLY A 57 -10.64 -15.17 -11.95
C GLY A 57 -10.85 -13.71 -12.36
N GLU A 58 -10.22 -13.28 -13.45
CA GLU A 58 -10.41 -11.93 -14.02
C GLU A 58 -11.85 -11.69 -14.48
N ILE A 59 -12.47 -12.66 -15.15
CA ILE A 59 -13.88 -12.57 -15.56
C ILE A 59 -14.78 -12.43 -14.33
N GLU A 60 -14.57 -13.25 -13.29
CA GLU A 60 -15.35 -13.19 -12.05
C GLU A 60 -15.20 -11.84 -11.35
N ALA A 61 -13.97 -11.32 -11.24
CA ALA A 61 -13.70 -10.05 -10.56
C ALA A 61 -14.24 -8.85 -11.35
N THR A 62 -13.93 -8.76 -12.64
CA THR A 62 -14.13 -7.52 -13.42
C THR A 62 -15.46 -7.46 -14.16
N GLU A 63 -15.90 -8.59 -14.73
CA GLU A 63 -17.09 -8.64 -15.57
C GLU A 63 -18.33 -9.06 -14.78
N LEU A 64 -18.18 -9.93 -13.78
CA LEU A 64 -19.28 -10.43 -12.96
C LEU A 64 -19.37 -9.80 -11.56
N GLY A 65 -18.29 -9.19 -11.06
CA GLY A 65 -18.24 -8.53 -9.75
C GLY A 65 -18.27 -9.50 -8.55
N TYR A 66 -17.85 -10.76 -8.74
CA TYR A 66 -17.86 -11.81 -7.73
C TYR A 66 -16.46 -12.07 -7.16
N ASN A 67 -16.00 -11.16 -6.28
CA ASN A 67 -14.65 -11.19 -5.71
C ASN A 67 -14.27 -12.51 -5.00
N GLU A 68 -15.19 -13.11 -4.23
CA GLU A 68 -14.92 -14.40 -3.56
C GLU A 68 -14.73 -15.54 -4.56
N ALA A 69 -15.47 -15.53 -5.68
CA ALA A 69 -15.33 -16.52 -6.74
C ALA A 69 -13.99 -16.33 -7.47
N ALA A 70 -13.61 -15.08 -7.76
CA ALA A 70 -12.33 -14.75 -8.35
C ALA A 70 -11.14 -15.26 -7.52
N GLN A 71 -11.17 -15.06 -6.19
CA GLN A 71 -10.13 -15.56 -5.29
C GLN A 71 -9.93 -17.09 -5.39
N ARG A 72 -11.03 -17.86 -5.51
CA ARG A 72 -10.93 -19.33 -5.67
C ARG A 72 -10.22 -19.71 -6.96
N PHE A 73 -10.48 -18.99 -8.06
CA PHE A 73 -9.81 -19.23 -9.33
C PHE A 73 -8.33 -18.85 -9.27
N TYR A 74 -7.97 -17.74 -8.63
CA TYR A 74 -6.56 -17.39 -8.43
C TYR A 74 -5.82 -18.40 -7.54
N GLN A 75 -6.47 -18.91 -6.49
CA GLN A 75 -5.91 -19.97 -5.66
C GLN A 75 -5.71 -21.26 -6.47
N ALA A 76 -6.69 -21.65 -7.29
CA ALA A 76 -6.58 -22.79 -8.18
C ALA A 76 -5.47 -22.61 -9.22
N ALA A 77 -5.27 -21.38 -9.73
CA ALA A 77 -4.15 -21.06 -10.62
C ALA A 77 -2.80 -21.31 -9.93
N LEU A 78 -2.65 -20.90 -8.66
CA LEU A 78 -1.44 -21.19 -7.87
C LEU A 78 -1.27 -22.66 -7.47
N GLU A 79 -2.34 -23.43 -7.41
CA GLU A 79 -2.28 -24.88 -7.23
C GLU A 79 -1.82 -25.59 -8.51
N ALA A 80 -2.27 -25.10 -9.67
CA ALA A 80 -1.83 -25.58 -10.97
C ALA A 80 -0.36 -25.22 -11.24
N ASP A 81 0.00 -23.94 -11.09
CA ASP A 81 1.37 -23.43 -11.23
C ASP A 81 1.72 -22.47 -10.08
N PRO A 82 2.50 -22.93 -9.08
CA PRO A 82 2.94 -22.10 -7.96
C PRO A 82 3.83 -20.92 -8.34
N SER A 83 4.33 -20.84 -9.58
CA SER A 83 5.15 -19.74 -10.07
C SER A 83 4.36 -18.63 -10.76
N GLU A 84 3.03 -18.77 -10.89
CA GLU A 84 2.17 -17.76 -11.53
C GLU A 84 2.03 -16.49 -10.67
N LEU A 85 2.91 -15.51 -10.92
CA LEU A 85 2.97 -14.26 -10.15
C LEU A 85 1.71 -13.41 -10.28
N THR A 86 1.01 -13.45 -11.42
CA THR A 86 -0.21 -12.65 -11.62
C THR A 86 -1.32 -13.06 -10.64
N ALA A 87 -1.39 -14.35 -10.32
CA ALA A 87 -2.33 -14.84 -9.31
C ALA A 87 -1.95 -14.38 -7.89
N TYR A 88 -0.65 -14.30 -7.55
CA TYR A 88 -0.22 -13.71 -6.28
C TYR A 88 -0.57 -12.22 -6.19
N LEU A 89 -0.34 -11.43 -7.23
CA LEU A 89 -0.70 -10.01 -7.27
C LEU A 89 -2.22 -9.83 -7.06
N SER A 90 -3.03 -10.63 -7.77
CA SER A 90 -4.49 -10.57 -7.66
C SER A 90 -4.99 -10.96 -6.26
N LEU A 91 -4.40 -12.00 -5.64
CA LEU A 91 -4.74 -12.42 -4.28
C LEU A 91 -4.21 -11.46 -3.20
N ARG A 92 -3.05 -10.83 -3.42
CA ARG A 92 -2.54 -9.76 -2.57
C ARG A 92 -3.53 -8.61 -2.53
N ASP A 93 -4.00 -8.16 -3.69
CA ASP A 93 -4.97 -7.07 -3.77
C ASP A 93 -6.23 -7.46 -2.99
N ALA A 94 -6.77 -8.66 -3.22
CA ALA A 94 -7.91 -9.18 -2.47
C ALA A 94 -7.69 -9.22 -0.93
N ALA A 95 -6.50 -9.62 -0.47
CA ALA A 95 -6.14 -9.62 0.95
C ALA A 95 -6.10 -8.19 1.52
N VAL A 96 -5.59 -7.22 0.76
CA VAL A 96 -5.60 -5.80 1.14
C VAL A 96 -7.03 -5.26 1.25
N LEU A 97 -7.88 -5.59 0.27
CA LEU A 97 -9.29 -5.16 0.24
C LEU A 97 -10.08 -5.64 1.45
N THR A 98 -9.86 -6.89 1.82
CA THR A 98 -10.60 -7.57 2.89
C THR A 98 -9.93 -7.45 4.27
N ASP A 99 -8.77 -6.79 4.34
CA ASP A 99 -7.88 -6.78 5.51
C ASP A 99 -7.53 -8.18 6.05
N ASP A 100 -7.45 -9.17 5.15
CA ASP A 100 -7.13 -10.55 5.51
C ASP A 100 -5.61 -10.75 5.65
N ALA A 101 -5.10 -10.44 6.85
CA ALA A 101 -3.70 -10.65 7.19
C ALA A 101 -3.28 -12.14 7.07
N ALA A 102 -4.19 -13.09 7.30
CA ALA A 102 -3.85 -14.51 7.25
C ALA A 102 -3.61 -14.96 5.81
N LEU A 103 -4.47 -14.55 4.88
CA LEU A 103 -4.27 -14.79 3.45
C LEU A 103 -2.96 -14.16 2.96
N ALA A 104 -2.69 -12.89 3.33
CA ALA A 104 -1.46 -12.23 2.93
C ALA A 104 -0.19 -12.93 3.43
N VAL A 105 -0.23 -13.45 4.67
CA VAL A 105 0.86 -14.25 5.23
C VAL A 105 1.05 -15.55 4.45
N ASP A 106 -0.03 -16.28 4.12
CA ASP A 106 0.05 -17.51 3.32
C ASP A 106 0.70 -17.24 1.95
N LEU A 107 0.24 -16.20 1.25
CA LEU A 107 0.78 -15.79 -0.04
C LEU A 107 2.28 -15.44 0.05
N PHE A 108 2.67 -14.65 1.06
CA PHE A 108 4.06 -14.27 1.27
C PHE A 108 4.97 -15.49 1.55
N GLU A 109 4.51 -16.42 2.38
CA GLU A 109 5.26 -17.64 2.70
C GLU A 109 5.37 -18.58 1.48
N ARG A 110 4.35 -18.60 0.62
CA ARG A 110 4.33 -19.41 -0.60
C ARG A 110 5.19 -18.84 -1.73
N VAL A 111 5.30 -17.51 -1.89
CA VAL A 111 6.07 -16.93 -3.00
C VAL A 111 7.59 -17.06 -2.82
N GLY A 112 8.08 -17.00 -1.57
CA GLY A 112 9.50 -17.01 -1.25
C GLY A 112 10.32 -18.13 -1.92
N PRO A 113 9.90 -19.41 -1.84
CA PRO A 113 10.59 -20.53 -2.48
C PRO A 113 10.77 -20.42 -4.00
N PHE A 114 9.92 -19.65 -4.71
CA PHE A 114 9.93 -19.57 -6.17
C PHE A 114 10.74 -18.40 -6.72
N LEU A 115 11.03 -17.38 -5.90
CA LEU A 115 11.80 -16.20 -6.30
C LEU A 115 13.12 -16.52 -7.03
N PRO A 116 13.93 -17.52 -6.62
CA PRO A 116 15.17 -17.86 -7.33
C PRO A 116 14.96 -18.45 -8.73
N SER A 117 13.75 -18.93 -9.04
CA SER A 117 13.40 -19.62 -10.27
C SER A 117 12.78 -18.70 -11.34
N LEU A 118 12.46 -17.45 -11.00
CA LEU A 118 11.83 -16.47 -11.90
C LEU A 118 12.74 -16.13 -13.08
N ARG A 119 12.24 -16.32 -14.31
CA ARG A 119 13.00 -16.17 -15.57
C ARG A 119 12.05 -15.97 -16.76
N PRO A 120 11.35 -14.83 -16.87
CA PRO A 120 11.98 -13.63 -17.45
C PRO A 120 12.21 -12.46 -16.49
N GLN A 121 12.80 -11.37 -17.03
CA GLN A 121 12.98 -10.09 -16.33
C GLN A 121 11.67 -9.50 -15.79
N ALA A 122 10.55 -9.67 -16.52
CA ALA A 122 9.24 -9.19 -16.10
C ALA A 122 8.85 -9.76 -14.73
N ASP A 123 8.98 -11.08 -14.55
CA ASP A 123 8.72 -11.75 -13.29
C ASP A 123 9.52 -11.18 -12.11
N VAL A 124 10.76 -10.76 -12.35
CA VAL A 124 11.62 -10.22 -11.28
C VAL A 124 11.15 -8.84 -10.82
N CYS A 125 10.63 -8.01 -11.74
CA CYS A 125 10.00 -6.74 -11.40
C CYS A 125 8.69 -6.96 -10.64
N ASP A 126 7.82 -7.85 -11.13
CA ASP A 126 6.53 -8.15 -10.49
C ASP A 126 6.73 -8.74 -9.08
N ALA A 127 7.73 -9.60 -8.91
CA ALA A 127 8.10 -10.13 -7.60
C ALA A 127 8.66 -9.04 -6.66
N ALA A 128 9.44 -8.10 -7.18
CA ALA A 128 9.91 -6.97 -6.39
C ALA A 128 8.76 -6.06 -5.95
N GLU A 129 7.79 -5.80 -6.82
CA GLU A 129 6.57 -5.04 -6.49
C GLU A 129 5.75 -5.77 -5.41
N LEU A 130 5.50 -7.06 -5.60
CA LEU A 130 4.77 -7.91 -4.67
C LEU A 130 5.41 -7.89 -3.26
N LEU A 131 6.72 -8.11 -3.20
CA LEU A 131 7.46 -8.11 -1.93
C LEU A 131 7.55 -6.72 -1.28
N SER A 132 7.70 -5.66 -2.07
CA SER A 132 7.69 -4.29 -1.57
C SER A 132 6.33 -3.94 -0.96
N THR A 133 5.25 -4.39 -1.59
CA THR A 133 3.90 -4.22 -1.07
C THR A 133 3.71 -4.99 0.24
N PHE A 134 4.12 -6.25 0.30
CA PHE A 134 4.07 -7.03 1.56
C PHE A 134 4.90 -6.39 2.67
N LEU A 135 6.11 -5.91 2.38
CA LEU A 135 6.93 -5.18 3.34
C LEU A 135 6.18 -3.98 3.92
N LEU A 136 5.59 -3.15 3.06
CA LEU A 136 4.81 -1.99 3.49
C LEU A 136 3.59 -2.40 4.33
N LEU A 137 2.87 -3.44 3.94
CA LEU A 137 1.71 -3.94 4.69
C LEU A 137 2.12 -4.51 6.06
N PHE A 138 3.21 -5.28 6.14
CA PHE A 138 3.72 -5.81 7.41
C PHE A 138 4.23 -4.69 8.32
N VAL A 139 4.85 -3.64 7.79
CA VAL A 139 5.32 -2.50 8.57
C VAL A 139 4.16 -1.64 9.08
N PHE A 140 3.31 -1.17 8.17
CA PHE A 140 2.35 -0.11 8.48
C PHE A 140 0.98 -0.62 8.88
N ARG A 141 0.52 -1.71 8.26
CA ARG A 141 -0.86 -2.19 8.41
C ARG A 141 -0.96 -3.24 9.51
N TRP A 142 -0.21 -4.33 9.39
CA TRP A 142 -0.32 -5.49 10.29
C TRP A 142 0.71 -5.50 11.41
N ARG A 143 1.76 -4.68 11.33
CA ARG A 143 2.83 -4.55 12.34
C ARG A 143 3.55 -5.86 12.66
N ASP A 144 3.74 -6.70 11.65
CA ASP A 144 4.50 -7.94 11.77
C ASP A 144 5.98 -7.68 11.44
N THR A 145 6.76 -7.33 12.47
CA THR A 145 8.18 -6.98 12.29
C THR A 145 9.02 -8.18 11.83
N VAL A 146 8.63 -9.40 12.19
CA VAL A 146 9.34 -10.62 11.80
C VAL A 146 9.17 -10.86 10.31
N ARG A 147 7.95 -10.74 9.79
CA ARG A 147 7.69 -10.88 8.36
C ARG A 147 8.15 -9.68 7.55
N ALA A 148 8.11 -8.47 8.10
CA ALA A 148 8.73 -7.30 7.50
C ALA A 148 10.24 -7.52 7.30
N GLN A 149 10.96 -8.01 8.31
CA GLN A 149 12.38 -8.36 8.16
C GLN A 149 12.58 -9.43 7.09
N HIS A 150 11.76 -10.48 7.09
CA HIS A 150 11.88 -11.54 6.08
C HIS A 150 11.63 -11.00 4.65
N ALA A 151 10.64 -10.14 4.46
CA ALA A 151 10.36 -9.49 3.18
C ALA A 151 11.54 -8.61 2.74
N ALA A 152 12.15 -7.88 3.68
CA ALA A 152 13.34 -7.09 3.44
C ALA A 152 14.54 -7.94 3.00
N ASP A 153 14.75 -9.10 3.61
CA ASP A 153 15.83 -10.02 3.25
C ASP A 153 15.64 -10.61 1.83
N LEU A 154 14.40 -10.95 1.46
CA LEU A 154 14.06 -11.41 0.11
C LEU A 154 14.26 -10.29 -0.93
N LEU A 155 13.82 -9.06 -0.63
CA LEU A 155 14.05 -7.90 -1.48
C LEU A 155 15.54 -7.58 -1.65
N MET A 156 16.33 -7.67 -0.59
CA MET A 156 17.79 -7.52 -0.69
C MET A 156 18.39 -8.53 -1.65
N THR A 157 17.90 -9.78 -1.62
CA THR A 157 18.33 -10.85 -2.53
C THR A 157 17.96 -10.53 -3.99
N LEU A 158 16.76 -10.01 -4.24
CA LEU A 158 16.37 -9.55 -5.58
C LEU A 158 17.18 -8.33 -6.04
N SER A 159 17.52 -7.41 -5.13
CA SER A 159 18.26 -6.17 -5.44
C SER A 159 19.70 -6.40 -5.93
N VAL A 160 20.23 -7.62 -5.81
CA VAL A 160 21.54 -8.01 -6.36
C VAL A 160 21.41 -8.80 -7.65
N SER A 161 20.20 -9.20 -8.04
CA SER A 161 19.95 -9.92 -9.28
C SER A 161 20.36 -9.08 -10.50
N PRO A 162 21.10 -9.65 -11.46
CA PRO A 162 21.39 -8.95 -12.72
C PRO A 162 20.18 -8.85 -13.64
N ALA A 163 19.11 -9.63 -13.39
CA ALA A 163 17.88 -9.56 -14.17
C ALA A 163 17.06 -8.31 -13.87
N LEU A 164 17.22 -7.73 -12.67
CA LEU A 164 16.51 -6.52 -12.28
C LEU A 164 17.22 -5.27 -12.87
N PRO A 165 16.48 -4.32 -13.48
CA PRO A 165 17.04 -3.05 -13.95
C PRO A 165 17.85 -2.31 -12.87
N ALA A 166 18.83 -1.52 -13.28
CA ALA A 166 19.67 -0.78 -12.34
C ALA A 166 18.88 0.25 -11.49
N GLY A 167 17.83 0.88 -12.07
CA GLY A 167 16.94 1.80 -11.36
C GLY A 167 16.19 1.11 -10.24
N GLU A 168 15.44 0.06 -10.58
CA GLU A 168 14.73 -0.82 -9.64
C GLU A 168 15.62 -1.34 -8.49
N ARG A 169 16.86 -1.77 -8.79
CA ARG A 169 17.81 -2.19 -7.74
C ARG A 169 18.16 -1.06 -6.76
N PHE A 170 18.32 0.15 -7.27
CA PHE A 170 18.58 1.33 -6.45
C PHE A 170 17.36 1.69 -5.60
N GLU A 171 16.16 1.63 -6.18
CA GLU A 171 14.89 1.92 -5.52
C GLU A 171 14.61 0.94 -4.38
N ILE A 172 14.77 -0.37 -4.61
CA ILE A 172 14.63 -1.38 -3.55
C ILE A 172 15.58 -1.07 -2.39
N ARG A 173 16.85 -0.76 -2.67
CA ARG A 173 17.82 -0.43 -1.60
C ARG A 173 17.45 0.84 -0.86
N ALA A 174 16.97 1.87 -1.56
CA ALA A 174 16.52 3.10 -0.94
C ALA A 174 15.30 2.87 -0.04
N LEU A 175 14.33 2.09 -0.50
CA LEU A 175 13.17 1.66 0.28
C LEU A 175 13.60 0.89 1.53
N LEU A 176 14.52 -0.07 1.39
CA LEU A 176 14.99 -0.87 2.51
C LEU A 176 15.75 -0.05 3.54
N GLU A 177 16.67 0.82 3.12
CA GLU A 177 17.37 1.72 4.05
C GLU A 177 16.41 2.67 4.79
N LEU A 178 15.35 3.12 4.12
CA LEU A 178 14.32 3.93 4.73
C LEU A 178 13.52 3.16 5.79
N LEU A 179 13.08 1.95 5.46
CA LEU A 179 12.16 1.18 6.30
C LEU A 179 12.87 0.35 7.37
N LYS A 180 14.16 0.03 7.18
CA LYS A 180 14.97 -0.80 8.08
C LYS A 180 14.81 -0.49 9.57
N PRO A 181 14.88 0.79 10.00
CA PRO A 181 14.72 1.08 11.41
C PRO A 181 13.35 0.69 11.99
N LEU A 182 12.31 0.64 11.17
CA LEU A 182 10.93 0.37 11.57
C LEU A 182 10.71 -1.09 11.94
N PHE A 183 11.40 -2.02 11.28
CA PHE A 183 11.24 -3.45 11.51
C PHE A 183 12.40 -4.08 12.27
N GLU A 184 13.63 -3.52 12.23
CA GLU A 184 14.76 -4.03 13.03
C GLU A 184 14.70 -3.61 14.50
N SER A 185 14.26 -2.37 14.76
CA SER A 185 14.15 -1.88 16.13
C SER A 185 13.06 -0.81 16.23
N PRO A 186 11.77 -1.20 16.16
CA PRO A 186 10.66 -0.25 16.19
C PRO A 186 10.78 0.71 17.39
N SER A 187 11.18 0.18 18.55
CA SER A 187 11.41 0.94 19.78
C SER A 187 12.58 1.92 19.66
N ALA A 188 13.71 1.52 19.08
CA ALA A 188 14.86 2.41 18.92
C ALA A 188 14.63 3.44 17.82
N TYR A 189 13.88 3.11 16.76
CA TYR A 189 13.48 4.09 15.76
C TYR A 189 12.52 5.10 16.33
N ARG A 190 11.50 4.67 17.08
CA ARG A 190 10.62 5.59 17.80
C ARG A 190 11.42 6.51 18.73
N LEU A 191 12.38 5.97 19.49
CA LEU A 191 13.26 6.78 20.33
C LEU A 191 14.19 7.71 19.53
N ALA A 192 14.71 7.27 18.39
CA ALA A 192 15.57 8.08 17.52
C ALA A 192 14.79 9.18 16.80
N LEU A 193 13.54 8.91 16.46
CA LEU A 193 12.58 9.85 15.91
C LEU A 193 12.21 10.89 16.97
N GLU A 194 11.83 10.44 18.17
CA GLU A 194 11.60 11.31 19.33
C GLU A 194 12.85 12.16 19.62
N ALA A 195 14.06 11.58 19.55
CA ALA A 195 15.32 12.29 19.72
C ALA A 195 15.62 13.28 18.58
N ARG A 196 15.33 12.93 17.31
CA ARG A 196 15.51 13.82 16.17
C ARG A 196 14.57 15.01 16.22
N LEU A 197 13.30 14.78 16.58
CA LEU A 197 12.34 15.84 16.84
C LEU A 197 12.82 16.77 17.97
N ARG A 198 13.48 16.21 19.01
CA ARG A 198 14.15 16.98 20.07
C ARG A 198 15.40 17.73 19.60
N LEU A 199 16.10 17.24 18.57
CA LEU A 199 17.39 17.77 18.10
C LEU A 199 17.27 18.75 16.93
N THR A 200 16.11 18.85 16.26
CA THR A 200 15.88 19.89 15.24
C THR A 200 16.16 21.28 15.85
N PRO A 201 17.05 22.10 15.24
CA PRO A 201 17.84 23.04 16.04
C PRO A 201 17.26 24.44 16.17
N ASP A 202 16.12 24.75 15.55
CA ASP A 202 15.60 26.10 15.64
C ASP A 202 15.05 26.36 17.05
N ALA A 203 15.60 27.40 17.68
CA ALA A 203 15.23 27.89 18.99
C ALA A 203 13.76 28.36 19.01
N GLU A 204 13.19 28.76 17.87
CA GLU A 204 11.76 29.00 17.73
C GLU A 204 10.96 27.69 17.88
N THR A 205 11.34 26.60 17.20
CA THR A 205 10.63 25.32 17.30
C THR A 205 10.70 24.72 18.72
N ARG A 206 11.80 24.92 19.46
CA ARG A 206 11.90 24.47 20.87
C ARG A 206 11.03 25.28 21.83
N THR A 207 10.87 26.57 21.57
CA THR A 207 9.97 27.44 22.35
C THR A 207 8.50 27.18 21.99
N LEU A 208 8.24 26.79 20.73
CA LEU A 208 6.91 26.44 20.21
C LEU A 208 6.45 25.01 20.58
N LEU A 209 7.37 24.08 20.89
CA LEU A 209 7.06 22.70 21.30
C LEU A 209 6.92 22.50 22.81
N GLY A 210 7.15 23.52 23.64
CA GLY A 210 6.81 23.48 25.07
C GLY A 210 7.46 22.36 25.89
N VAL A 211 8.56 21.74 25.43
CA VAL A 211 9.19 20.61 26.14
C VAL A 211 9.91 21.11 27.41
N HIS A 212 9.14 21.28 28.48
CA HIS A 212 9.65 21.31 29.84
C HIS A 212 9.64 19.89 30.40
N ILE A 213 10.84 19.31 30.57
CA ILE A 213 11.01 18.02 31.26
C ILE A 213 10.50 18.21 32.69
N LEU A 214 9.34 17.65 33.00
CA LEU A 214 8.84 17.54 34.37
C LEU A 214 9.69 16.48 35.08
N ASP A 215 10.61 16.93 35.94
CA ASP A 215 11.28 16.09 36.93
C ASP A 215 10.22 15.37 37.77
N THR A 216 10.14 14.04 37.65
CA THR A 216 9.29 13.19 38.49
C THR A 216 9.76 13.27 39.95
N PRO A 217 8.95 13.78 40.89
CA PRO A 217 9.29 13.69 42.32
C PRO A 217 9.09 12.25 42.81
N ALA A 218 9.96 11.84 43.75
CA ALA A 218 9.94 10.54 44.40
C ALA A 218 8.60 10.25 45.11
N PRO A 219 8.16 8.98 45.20
CA PRO A 219 6.86 8.62 45.74
C PRO A 219 6.81 8.86 47.26
N GLY A 220 6.21 9.98 47.66
CA GLY A 220 5.75 10.23 49.03
C GLY A 220 4.24 10.00 49.09
N VAL A 221 3.82 8.93 49.77
CA VAL A 221 2.40 8.60 50.01
C VAL A 221 1.79 9.68 50.91
N SER A 222 0.82 10.45 50.41
CA SER A 222 0.10 11.46 51.17
C SER A 222 -1.41 11.38 50.90
N GLN A 223 -2.20 11.48 51.97
CA GLN A 223 -3.66 11.29 52.03
C GLN A 223 -4.48 12.44 51.41
N ASN A 224 -4.16 12.87 50.19
CA ASN A 224 -4.87 13.98 49.54
C ASN A 224 -5.29 13.63 48.11
N ASP A 225 -6.04 12.53 47.99
CA ASP A 225 -6.46 11.91 46.72
C ASP A 225 -7.14 12.89 45.76
N GLU A 226 -7.93 13.87 46.24
CA GLU A 226 -8.55 14.88 45.39
C GLU A 226 -7.55 15.89 44.81
N ALA A 227 -6.56 16.32 45.60
CA ALA A 227 -5.55 17.27 45.15
C ALA A 227 -4.57 16.63 44.17
N ASP A 228 -4.25 15.35 44.37
CA ASP A 228 -3.38 14.61 43.47
C ASP A 228 -4.10 14.22 42.16
N HIS A 229 -5.38 13.86 42.21
CA HIS A 229 -6.19 13.64 41.00
C HIS A 229 -6.34 14.93 40.16
N ALA A 230 -6.57 16.09 40.80
CA ALA A 230 -6.64 17.36 40.09
C ALA A 230 -5.30 17.76 39.44
N ARG A 231 -4.16 17.40 40.06
CA ARG A 231 -2.83 17.59 39.48
C ARG A 231 -2.57 16.64 38.31
N GLU A 232 -3.04 15.40 38.40
CA GLU A 232 -2.95 14.41 37.33
C GLU A 232 -3.75 14.84 36.11
N LEU A 233 -5.02 15.22 36.27
CA LEU A 233 -5.86 15.77 35.20
C LEU A 233 -5.23 17.00 34.53
N LYS A 234 -4.62 17.90 35.32
CA LYS A 234 -3.93 19.07 34.77
C LYS A 234 -2.69 18.68 33.96
N ARG A 235 -1.95 17.65 34.37
CA ARG A 235 -0.80 17.11 33.62
C ARG A 235 -1.25 16.44 32.33
N ASP A 236 -2.31 15.65 32.37
CA ASP A 236 -2.87 14.99 31.19
C ASP A 236 -3.36 16.02 30.16
N HIS A 237 -4.05 17.06 30.61
CA HIS A 237 -4.49 18.13 29.72
C HIS A 237 -3.32 18.92 29.10
N ALA A 238 -2.29 19.24 29.89
CA ALA A 238 -1.09 19.89 29.37
C ALA A 238 -0.37 19.00 28.34
N ARG A 239 -0.29 17.69 28.61
CA ARG A 239 0.28 16.71 27.68
C ARG A 239 -0.52 16.59 26.39
N GLU A 240 -1.84 16.64 26.46
CA GLU A 240 -2.72 16.65 25.28
C GLU A 240 -2.47 17.91 24.43
N GLN A 241 -2.39 19.09 25.05
CA GLN A 241 -2.06 20.34 24.35
C GLN A 241 -0.67 20.30 23.68
N GLU A 242 0.34 19.72 24.35
CA GLU A 242 1.67 19.54 23.77
C GLU A 242 1.65 18.59 22.56
N LEU A 243 0.87 17.51 22.62
CA LEU A 243 0.71 16.57 21.51
C LEU A 243 -0.01 17.20 20.32
N ASP A 244 -1.05 17.99 20.56
CA ASP A 244 -1.75 18.73 19.51
C ASP A 244 -0.81 19.74 18.86
N ARG A 245 -0.01 20.47 19.65
CA ARG A 245 0.95 21.43 19.11
C ARG A 245 2.07 20.75 18.30
N ALA A 246 2.58 19.62 18.78
CA ALA A 246 3.56 18.83 18.05
C ALA A 246 3.00 18.33 16.72
N ARG A 247 1.72 17.95 16.68
CA ARG A 247 1.04 17.55 15.45
C ARG A 247 0.92 18.70 14.46
N GLU A 248 0.50 19.89 14.90
CA GLU A 248 0.42 21.08 14.02
C GLU A 248 1.77 21.36 13.36
N LEU A 249 2.86 21.32 14.14
CA LEU A 249 4.21 21.54 13.62
C LEU A 249 4.65 20.44 12.63
N LEU A 250 4.32 19.17 12.91
CA LEU A 250 4.55 18.08 11.96
C LEU A 250 3.77 18.32 10.66
N GLU A 251 2.51 18.76 10.76
CA GLU A 251 1.69 19.08 9.59
C GLU A 251 2.26 20.23 8.76
N GLU A 252 2.85 21.25 9.40
CA GLU A 252 3.50 22.40 8.73
C GLU A 252 4.73 21.99 7.90
N VAL A 253 5.53 21.03 8.38
CA VAL A 253 6.80 20.63 7.73
C VAL A 253 6.69 19.34 6.93
N ALA A 254 5.57 18.63 6.98
CA ALA A 254 5.38 17.33 6.34
C ALA A 254 5.49 17.37 4.81
N ASP A 255 5.31 18.53 4.17
CA ASP A 255 5.50 18.66 2.72
C ASP A 255 6.96 18.85 2.29
N GLN A 256 7.89 18.93 3.25
CA GLN A 256 9.31 19.19 2.99
C GLN A 256 10.22 18.16 3.65
N VAL A 257 9.76 17.55 4.75
CA VAL A 257 10.54 16.63 5.56
C VAL A 257 9.91 15.24 5.48
N PRO A 258 10.51 14.27 4.76
CA PRO A 258 9.95 12.92 4.59
C PRO A 258 9.65 12.25 5.94
N LEU A 259 10.51 12.49 6.92
CA LEU A 259 10.34 11.98 8.27
C LEU A 259 9.07 12.52 8.94
N ALA A 260 8.73 13.80 8.75
CA ALA A 260 7.53 14.37 9.37
C ALA A 260 6.25 13.81 8.72
N ALA A 261 6.22 13.69 7.37
CA ALA A 261 5.14 13.01 6.67
C ALA A 261 4.97 11.56 7.16
N PHE A 262 6.09 10.86 7.32
CA PHE A 262 6.11 9.49 7.83
C PHE A 262 5.49 9.37 9.23
N VAL A 263 5.85 10.26 10.17
CA VAL A 263 5.29 10.24 11.53
C VAL A 263 3.78 10.46 11.52
N LEU A 264 3.30 11.35 10.65
CA LEU A 264 1.86 11.57 10.48
C LEU A 264 1.16 10.33 9.92
N VAL A 265 1.76 9.65 8.94
CA VAL A 265 1.28 8.37 8.40
C VAL A 265 1.20 7.31 9.49
N GLU A 266 2.29 7.08 10.22
CA GLU A 266 2.35 6.07 11.28
C GLU A 266 1.30 6.34 12.37
N ARG A 267 1.19 7.59 12.82
CA ARG A 267 0.22 7.96 13.85
C ARG A 267 -1.22 7.82 13.36
N ALA A 268 -1.51 8.25 12.12
CA ALA A 268 -2.84 8.09 11.54
C ALA A 268 -3.22 6.61 11.41
N ALA A 269 -2.28 5.73 11.04
CA ALA A 269 -2.47 4.29 11.03
C ALA A 269 -2.71 3.73 12.45
N MET A 270 -1.98 4.24 13.46
CA MET A 270 -2.18 3.86 14.87
C MET A 270 -3.54 4.22 15.42
N GLU A 271 -4.08 5.37 15.02
CA GLU A 271 -5.37 5.88 15.48
C GLU A 271 -6.55 5.38 14.61
N GLY A 272 -6.31 4.59 13.56
CA GLY A 272 -7.36 4.16 12.62
C GLY A 272 -7.98 5.32 11.82
N ARG A 273 -7.23 6.40 11.60
CA ARG A 273 -7.70 7.62 10.93
C ARG A 273 -7.37 7.59 9.45
N TYR A 274 -8.13 6.81 8.67
CA TYR A 274 -7.86 6.55 7.26
C TYR A 274 -7.74 7.82 6.39
N ALA A 275 -8.54 8.86 6.66
CA ALA A 275 -8.42 10.13 5.93
C ALA A 275 -7.07 10.84 6.16
N ALA A 276 -6.62 10.88 7.42
CA ALA A 276 -5.31 11.46 7.75
C ALA A 276 -4.17 10.59 7.21
N LEU A 277 -4.35 9.27 7.21
CA LEU A 277 -3.39 8.32 6.66
C LEU A 277 -3.23 8.53 5.14
N ALA A 278 -4.33 8.63 4.39
CA ALA A 278 -4.30 8.89 2.96
C ALA A 278 -3.60 10.22 2.64
N VAL A 279 -3.92 11.30 3.36
CA VAL A 279 -3.23 12.60 3.21
C VAL A 279 -1.74 12.47 3.51
N GLY A 280 -1.37 11.78 4.59
CA GLY A 280 0.03 11.53 4.94
C GLY A 280 0.78 10.78 3.84
N LEU A 281 0.17 9.75 3.25
CA LEU A 281 0.75 8.97 2.16
C LEU A 281 0.90 9.81 0.89
N GLU A 282 -0.10 10.63 0.53
CA GLU A 282 0.02 11.56 -0.60
C GLU A 282 1.15 12.57 -0.40
N ARG A 283 1.32 13.12 0.82
CA ARG A 283 2.46 13.99 1.15
C ARG A 283 3.78 13.25 1.02
N LEU A 284 3.84 12.03 1.56
CA LEU A 284 5.01 11.18 1.50
C LEU A 284 5.40 10.92 0.04
N ALA A 285 4.44 10.55 -0.82
CA ALA A 285 4.70 10.30 -2.24
C ALA A 285 5.40 11.47 -2.95
N ARG A 286 5.02 12.73 -2.66
CA ARG A 286 5.67 13.92 -3.24
C ARG A 286 7.14 14.09 -2.86
N LEU A 287 7.58 13.42 -1.80
CA LEU A 287 8.92 13.52 -1.24
C LEU A 287 9.85 12.39 -1.65
N TYR A 288 9.33 11.36 -2.33
CA TYR A 288 10.11 10.22 -2.81
C TYR A 288 10.27 10.24 -4.33
N PRO A 289 11.29 9.53 -4.86
CA PRO A 289 11.41 9.30 -6.30
C PRO A 289 10.11 8.73 -6.90
N PRO A 290 9.78 9.06 -8.17
CA PRO A 290 8.51 8.66 -8.81
C PRO A 290 8.18 7.17 -8.68
N GLU A 291 9.19 6.32 -8.67
CA GLU A 291 9.05 4.87 -8.67
C GLU A 291 8.55 4.34 -7.32
N ILE A 292 9.12 4.84 -6.22
CA ILE A 292 8.62 4.56 -4.86
C ILE A 292 7.27 5.24 -4.64
N ALA A 293 7.16 6.46 -5.15
CA ALA A 293 5.99 7.28 -4.95
C ALA A 293 4.73 6.69 -5.62
N ALA A 294 4.87 6.00 -6.76
CA ALA A 294 3.77 5.25 -7.39
C ALA A 294 3.16 4.21 -6.43
N SER A 295 3.99 3.46 -5.71
CA SER A 295 3.54 2.47 -4.72
C SER A 295 2.82 3.13 -3.54
N ILE A 296 3.35 4.25 -3.05
CA ILE A 296 2.74 5.03 -1.95
C ILE A 296 1.38 5.60 -2.37
N VAL A 297 1.28 6.10 -3.60
CA VAL A 297 0.06 6.67 -4.18
C VAL A 297 -0.99 5.60 -4.42
N TYR A 298 -0.56 4.42 -4.87
CA TYR A 298 -1.45 3.27 -5.00
C TYR A 298 -2.06 2.91 -3.64
N LEU A 299 -1.25 2.84 -2.58
CA LEU A 299 -1.76 2.60 -1.23
C LEU A 299 -2.75 3.69 -0.78
N ALA A 300 -2.47 4.96 -1.10
CA ALA A 300 -3.41 6.04 -0.83
C ALA A 300 -4.73 5.87 -1.62
N ALA A 301 -4.67 5.41 -2.87
CA ALA A 301 -5.84 5.13 -3.70
C ALA A 301 -6.72 4.02 -3.10
N GLU A 302 -6.10 2.93 -2.62
CA GLU A 302 -6.80 1.86 -1.92
C GLU A 302 -7.53 2.38 -0.66
N LEU A 303 -6.90 3.29 0.11
CA LEU A 303 -7.58 3.90 1.25
C LEU A 303 -8.79 4.74 0.84
N HIS A 304 -8.69 5.50 -0.25
CA HIS A 304 -9.80 6.32 -0.74
C HIS A 304 -10.98 5.47 -1.21
N GLU A 305 -10.74 4.41 -1.98
CA GLU A 305 -11.83 3.55 -2.46
C GLU A 305 -12.48 2.79 -1.30
N TRP A 306 -11.70 2.06 -0.53
CA TRP A 306 -12.26 1.05 0.37
C TRP A 306 -12.66 1.59 1.74
N PHE A 307 -11.99 2.63 2.23
CA PHE A 307 -12.22 3.15 3.58
C PHE A 307 -12.94 4.50 3.57
N LEU A 308 -12.74 5.31 2.53
CA LEU A 308 -13.33 6.65 2.44
C LEU A 308 -14.51 6.71 1.47
N GLY A 309 -14.70 5.70 0.62
CA GLY A 309 -15.76 5.67 -0.39
C GLY A 309 -15.61 6.76 -1.47
N ASP A 310 -14.40 7.27 -1.70
CA ASP A 310 -14.09 8.27 -2.73
C ASP A 310 -13.48 7.61 -3.96
N GLU A 311 -14.33 6.92 -4.73
CA GLU A 311 -13.94 6.20 -5.96
C GLU A 311 -13.29 7.13 -7.00
N ASN A 312 -13.73 8.39 -7.08
CA ASN A 312 -13.18 9.37 -8.02
C ASN A 312 -11.73 9.71 -7.66
N ARG A 313 -11.45 9.96 -6.37
CA ARG A 313 -10.09 10.23 -5.90
C ARG A 313 -9.20 9.01 -6.04
N ALA A 314 -9.71 7.82 -5.73
CA ALA A 314 -8.98 6.57 -5.92
C ALA A 314 -8.59 6.35 -7.40
N ALA A 315 -9.53 6.53 -8.33
CA ALA A 315 -9.27 6.42 -9.77
C ALA A 315 -8.21 7.43 -10.25
N GLN A 316 -8.25 8.67 -9.75
CA GLN A 316 -7.23 9.68 -10.04
C GLN A 316 -5.84 9.27 -9.53
N LEU A 317 -5.74 8.80 -8.29
CA LEU A 317 -4.49 8.37 -7.68
C LEU A 317 -3.92 7.15 -8.42
N ARG A 318 -4.75 6.16 -8.79
CA ARG A 318 -4.31 5.03 -9.62
C ARG A 318 -3.79 5.47 -10.99
N LEU A 319 -4.45 6.45 -11.61
CA LEU A 319 -3.96 7.01 -12.87
C LEU A 319 -2.60 7.68 -12.68
N GLN A 320 -2.42 8.47 -11.61
CA GLN A 320 -1.15 9.12 -11.26
C GLN A 320 -0.04 8.10 -11.00
N ALA A 321 -0.34 7.04 -10.24
CA ALA A 321 0.60 5.96 -9.97
C ALA A 321 1.06 5.27 -11.28
N ARG A 322 0.13 5.02 -12.21
CA ARG A 322 0.44 4.39 -13.51
C ARG A 322 1.21 5.30 -14.47
N SER A 323 0.95 6.61 -14.45
CA SER A 323 1.60 7.56 -15.34
C SER A 323 2.96 8.05 -14.82
N GLY A 324 3.27 7.82 -13.55
CA GLY A 324 4.45 8.39 -12.88
C GLY A 324 4.38 9.91 -12.74
N THR A 325 3.20 10.52 -12.92
CA THR A 325 3.02 11.97 -12.78
C THR A 325 2.46 12.29 -11.41
N LEU A 326 3.34 12.72 -10.51
CA LEU A 326 3.04 13.17 -9.16
C LEU A 326 3.22 14.68 -9.00
#